data_AF-A0A926THT7-F1
#
_entry.id   AF-A0A926THT7-F1
#
_cell.length_a   1.000
_cell.length_b   1.000
_cell.length_c   1.000
_cell.angle_alpha   90.00
_cell.angle_beta   90.00
_cell.angle_gamma   90.00
#
_symmetry.space_group_name_H-M   'P 1'
#
loop_
_entity.id
_entity.type
_entity.pdbx_description
1 polymer ?
#
loop_
_entity_poly.entity_id
_entity_poly.type
_entity_poly.pdbx_seq_one_letter_code
_entity_poly.pdbx_strand_id
1 'polypeptide(L)'
;MESWSDDFFEVLEVVANELEQFCTDIAKEVNGAIEAFADVSEAVFEQMQTTFVAEFDRQLSEFVDPLVDACLGIEGAIGEAAQPLLHTVDPLLNNHPACVGCRHYHGQVYSGTPLICGMHPYGWESEQCPDWQSTWQD
;
A
#
# COMPACT_ATOMS: atom_id res chain seq x y z
N MET A 1 20.99 2.26 -28.41
CA MET A 1 20.06 2.76 -27.36
C MET A 1 19.46 1.58 -26.58
N GLU A 2 20.16 0.43 -26.53
CA GLU A 2 19.70 -0.81 -25.86
C GLU A 2 20.53 -1.11 -24.59
N SER A 3 21.77 -0.61 -24.49
CA SER A 3 22.63 -0.87 -23.32
C SER A 3 22.09 -0.32 -22.00
N TRP A 4 21.35 0.79 -22.05
CA TRP A 4 20.85 1.44 -20.84
C TRP A 4 19.61 0.75 -20.24
N SER A 5 18.78 0.10 -21.06
CA SER A 5 17.65 -0.69 -20.54
C SER A 5 18.15 -1.97 -19.89
N ASP A 6 19.13 -2.62 -20.49
CA ASP A 6 19.66 -3.89 -20.00
C ASP A 6 20.38 -3.69 -18.66
N ASP A 7 21.20 -2.63 -18.54
CA ASP A 7 21.84 -2.24 -17.28
C ASP A 7 20.82 -1.93 -16.17
N PHE A 8 19.67 -1.34 -16.52
CA PHE A 8 18.61 -1.00 -15.55
C PHE A 8 17.88 -2.25 -15.03
N PHE A 9 17.58 -3.22 -15.92
CA PHE A 9 16.95 -4.47 -15.52
C PHE A 9 17.88 -5.34 -14.68
N GLU A 10 19.18 -5.38 -14.99
CA GLU A 10 20.17 -6.13 -14.21
C GLU A 10 20.28 -5.57 -12.78
N VAL A 11 20.32 -4.24 -12.61
CA VAL A 11 20.35 -3.62 -11.28
C VAL A 11 19.06 -3.87 -10.50
N LEU A 12 17.89 -3.81 -11.14
CA LEU A 12 16.62 -4.13 -10.48
C LEU A 12 16.54 -5.60 -10.04
N GLU A 13 17.08 -6.52 -10.84
CA GLU A 13 17.12 -7.95 -10.51
C GLU A 13 18.06 -8.21 -9.31
N VAL A 14 19.21 -7.53 -9.25
CA VAL A 14 20.10 -7.57 -8.07
C VAL A 14 19.40 -7.03 -6.83
N VAL A 15 18.74 -5.87 -6.91
CA VAL A 15 18.03 -5.27 -5.77
C VAL A 15 16.86 -6.14 -5.31
N ALA A 16 16.12 -6.77 -6.23
CA ALA A 16 15.04 -7.69 -5.89
C ALA A 16 15.55 -8.93 -5.17
N ASN A 17 16.66 -9.52 -5.65
CA ASN A 17 17.29 -10.67 -5.03
C ASN A 17 17.87 -10.32 -3.64
N GLU A 18 18.48 -9.14 -3.48
CA GLU A 18 18.98 -8.67 -2.19
C GLU A 18 17.84 -8.44 -1.18
N LEU A 19 16.69 -7.92 -1.63
CA LEU A 19 15.50 -7.76 -0.80
C LEU A 19 14.90 -9.10 -0.37
N GLU A 20 14.79 -10.05 -1.29
CA GLU A 20 14.29 -11.40 -0.96
C GLU A 20 15.21 -12.10 0.04
N GLN A 21 16.52 -11.94 -0.13
CA GLN A 21 17.50 -12.49 0.79
C GLN A 21 17.44 -11.83 2.17
N PHE A 22 17.32 -10.50 2.23
CA PHE A 22 17.14 -9.77 3.48
C PHE A 22 15.87 -10.20 4.23
N CYS A 23 14.74 -10.32 3.53
CA CYS A 23 13.50 -10.83 4.12
C CYS A 23 13.65 -12.26 4.65
N THR A 24 14.37 -13.12 3.93
CA THR A 24 14.62 -14.50 4.34
C THR A 24 15.53 -14.57 5.58
N ASP A 25 16.54 -13.71 5.65
CA ASP A 25 17.48 -13.68 6.76
C ASP A 25 16.81 -13.13 8.04
N ILE A 26 15.98 -12.09 7.91
CA ILE A 26 15.14 -11.61 9.04
C ILE A 26 14.16 -12.69 9.49
N ALA A 27 13.50 -13.38 8.55
CA ALA A 27 12.56 -14.43 8.90
C ALA A 27 13.25 -15.55 9.71
N LYS A 28 14.49 -15.93 9.35
CA LYS A 28 15.28 -16.89 10.12
C LYS A 28 15.68 -16.36 11.48
N GLU A 29 16.10 -15.10 11.59
CA GLU A 29 16.51 -14.49 12.85
C GLU A 29 15.33 -14.39 13.83
N VAL A 30 14.15 -13.98 13.33
CA VAL A 30 12.91 -13.94 14.10
C VAL A 30 12.49 -15.35 14.53
N ASN A 31 12.56 -16.34 13.64
CA ASN A 31 12.17 -17.71 13.99
C ASN A 31 13.12 -18.31 15.06
N GLY A 32 14.42 -18.02 14.97
CA GLY A 32 15.39 -18.39 16.01
C GLY A 32 15.16 -17.69 17.34
N ALA A 33 14.76 -16.41 17.32
CA ALA A 33 14.38 -15.67 18.52
C ALA A 33 13.11 -16.25 19.17
N ILE A 34 12.12 -16.67 18.36
CA ILE A 34 10.90 -17.34 18.83
C ILE A 34 11.22 -18.69 19.47
N GLU A 35 12.08 -19.51 18.84
CA GLU A 35 12.50 -20.81 19.39
C GLU A 35 13.26 -20.64 20.72
N ALA A 36 14.22 -19.72 20.77
CA ALA A 36 14.94 -19.40 22.01
C ALA A 36 14.01 -18.87 23.10
N PHE A 37 13.01 -18.07 22.73
CA PHE A 37 11.98 -17.60 23.64
C PHE A 37 11.09 -18.74 24.13
N ALA A 38 10.71 -19.68 23.26
CA ALA A 38 9.91 -20.84 23.63
C ALA A 38 10.65 -21.73 24.64
N ASP A 39 11.94 -22.00 24.42
CA ASP A 39 12.79 -22.77 25.34
C ASP A 39 12.95 -22.06 26.70
N VAL A 40 13.13 -20.74 26.70
CA VAL A 40 13.16 -19.93 27.94
C VAL A 40 11.78 -19.91 28.61
N SER A 41 10.69 -19.90 27.83
CA SER A 41 9.32 -19.89 28.35
C SER A 41 8.97 -21.19 29.09
N GLU A 42 9.37 -22.35 28.57
CA GLU A 42 9.19 -23.64 29.25
C GLU A 42 9.99 -23.71 30.56
N ALA A 43 11.22 -23.18 30.57
CA ALA A 43 12.06 -23.11 31.77
C ALA A 43 11.54 -22.12 32.83
N VAL A 44 10.85 -21.04 32.41
CA VAL A 44 10.30 -20.00 33.29
C VAL A 44 8.87 -20.32 33.75
N PHE A 45 8.15 -21.20 33.05
CA PHE A 45 6.77 -21.59 33.38
C PHE A 45 6.64 -22.26 34.75
N GLU A 46 7.72 -22.90 35.25
CA GLU A 46 7.74 -23.44 36.61
C GLU A 46 7.95 -22.37 37.70
N GLN A 47 8.39 -21.14 37.37
CA GLN A 47 8.87 -20.21 38.40
C GLN A 47 8.06 -18.93 38.63
N MET A 48 7.38 -18.28 37.66
CA MET A 48 6.65 -17.04 38.02
C MET A 48 5.63 -16.56 36.99
N GLN A 49 4.34 -16.74 37.31
CA GLN A 49 3.20 -16.61 36.39
C GLN A 49 2.68 -15.18 36.14
N THR A 50 3.32 -14.11 36.62
CA THR A 50 2.74 -12.74 36.49
C THR A 50 3.73 -11.63 36.16
N THR A 51 4.99 -11.70 36.62
CA THR A 51 5.99 -10.66 36.32
C THR A 51 6.56 -10.79 34.90
N PHE A 52 6.67 -12.01 34.38
CA PHE A 52 7.28 -12.28 33.06
C PHE A 52 6.39 -11.84 31.90
N VAL A 53 5.06 -12.01 32.01
CA VAL A 53 4.11 -11.62 30.95
C VAL A 53 4.13 -10.11 30.72
N ALA A 54 4.17 -9.31 31.79
CA ALA A 54 4.22 -7.85 31.68
C ALA A 54 5.55 -7.35 31.09
N GLU A 55 6.66 -8.02 31.41
CA GLU A 55 7.98 -7.67 30.88
C GLU A 55 8.15 -8.13 29.42
N PHE A 56 7.58 -9.28 29.06
CA PHE A 56 7.55 -9.75 27.68
C PHE A 56 6.68 -8.86 26.79
N ASP A 57 5.48 -8.49 27.25
CA ASP A 57 4.59 -7.57 26.53
C ASP A 57 5.26 -6.20 26.31
N ARG A 58 6.02 -5.71 27.30
CA ARG A 58 6.84 -4.50 27.18
C ARG A 58 7.93 -4.64 26.12
N GLN A 59 8.71 -5.73 26.14
CA GLN A 59 9.78 -5.94 25.16
C GLN A 59 9.24 -6.19 23.74
N LEU A 60 8.12 -6.90 23.61
CA LEU A 60 7.46 -7.10 22.33
C LEU A 60 6.95 -5.77 21.76
N SER A 61 6.32 -4.93 22.60
CA SER A 61 5.85 -3.61 22.18
C SER A 61 7.01 -2.70 21.77
N GLU A 62 8.12 -2.69 22.53
CA GLU A 62 9.32 -1.91 22.17
C GLU A 62 9.93 -2.33 20.81
N PHE A 63 9.74 -3.60 20.41
CA PHE A 63 10.21 -4.10 19.12
C PHE A 63 9.20 -3.86 17.98
N VAL A 64 7.90 -4.02 18.25
CA VAL A 64 6.83 -3.95 17.23
C VAL A 64 6.38 -2.52 16.96
N ASP A 65 6.32 -1.65 17.97
CA ASP A 65 5.84 -0.26 17.83
C ASP A 65 6.61 0.54 16.76
N PRO A 66 7.96 0.49 16.67
CA PRO A 66 8.70 1.18 15.61
C PRO A 66 8.35 0.68 14.20
N LEU A 67 8.06 -0.61 14.05
CA LEU A 67 7.67 -1.21 12.78
C LEU A 67 6.26 -0.78 12.38
N VAL A 68 5.33 -0.76 13.33
CA VAL A 68 3.96 -0.28 13.12
C VAL A 68 3.97 1.20 12.71
N ASP A 69 4.75 2.03 13.39
CA ASP A 69 4.88 3.46 13.06
C ASP A 69 5.49 3.67 11.66
N ALA A 70 6.51 2.88 11.30
CA ALA A 70 7.09 2.92 9.95
C ALA A 70 6.07 2.52 8.87
N CYS A 71 5.28 1.47 9.09
CA CYS A 71 4.22 1.06 8.17
C CYS A 71 3.12 2.13 8.02
N LEU A 72 2.67 2.72 9.13
CA LEU A 72 1.68 3.80 9.12
C LEU A 72 2.21 5.07 8.45
N GLY A 73 3.50 5.39 8.65
CA GLY A 73 4.17 6.51 7.98
C GLY A 73 4.24 6.32 6.47
N ILE A 74 4.50 5.10 6.01
CA ILE A 74 4.48 4.74 4.58
C ILE A 74 3.06 4.82 4.02
N GLU A 75 2.05 4.28 4.72
CA GLU A 75 0.64 4.41 4.33
C GLU A 75 0.19 5.87 4.21
N GLY A 76 0.59 6.72 5.17
CA GLY A 76 0.31 8.15 5.13
C GLY A 76 0.98 8.84 3.95
N ALA A 77 2.26 8.57 3.71
CA ALA A 77 3.01 9.15 2.59
C ALA A 77 2.45 8.71 1.22
N ILE A 78 2.08 7.43 1.08
CA ILE A 78 1.41 6.91 -0.12
C ILE A 78 0.03 7.54 -0.27
N GLY A 79 -0.75 7.62 0.80
CA GLY A 79 -2.08 8.22 0.82
C GLY A 79 -2.06 9.67 0.36
N GLU A 80 -1.12 10.48 0.88
CA GLU A 80 -0.90 11.88 0.49
C GLU A 80 -0.43 12.02 -0.97
N ALA A 81 0.57 11.23 -1.38
CA ALA A 81 1.08 11.25 -2.76
C ALA A 81 0.03 10.79 -3.79
N ALA A 82 -0.85 9.87 -3.40
CA ALA A 82 -1.89 9.31 -4.24
C ALA A 82 -3.22 10.07 -4.19
N GLN A 83 -3.40 11.11 -3.35
CA GLN A 83 -4.66 11.87 -3.28
C GLN A 83 -5.18 12.33 -4.65
N PRO A 84 -4.36 12.87 -5.56
CA PRO A 84 -4.84 13.27 -6.89
C PRO A 84 -5.33 12.08 -7.73
N LEU A 85 -4.78 10.89 -7.53
CA LEU A 85 -5.19 9.67 -8.23
C LEU A 85 -6.44 9.06 -7.58
N LEU A 86 -6.50 8.96 -6.26
CA LEU A 86 -7.64 8.39 -5.52
C LEU A 86 -8.93 9.21 -5.72
N HIS A 87 -8.83 10.55 -5.75
CA HIS A 87 -9.98 11.42 -6.04
C HIS A 87 -10.51 11.28 -7.49
N THR A 88 -9.70 10.73 -8.39
CA THR A 88 -10.00 10.61 -9.82
C THR A 88 -10.43 9.19 -10.20
N VAL A 89 -9.91 8.16 -9.52
CA VAL A 89 -10.06 6.75 -9.93
C VAL A 89 -11.24 6.06 -9.23
N ASP A 90 -11.46 6.27 -7.94
CA ASP A 90 -12.53 5.59 -7.19
C ASP A 90 -13.95 6.03 -7.63
N PRO A 91 -14.24 7.33 -7.83
CA PRO A 91 -15.54 7.76 -8.36
C PRO A 91 -15.79 7.32 -9.81
N LEU A 92 -14.73 7.19 -10.60
CA LEU A 92 -14.80 6.81 -12.02
C LEU A 92 -15.17 5.33 -12.19
N LEU A 93 -14.55 4.44 -11.41
CA LEU A 93 -14.77 2.99 -11.51
C LEU A 93 -16.07 2.54 -10.82
N ASN A 94 -16.41 3.13 -9.67
CA ASN A 94 -17.53 2.64 -8.86
C ASN A 94 -18.85 3.41 -9.08
N ASN A 95 -18.81 4.70 -9.45
CA ASN A 95 -20.03 5.52 -9.54
C ASN A 95 -20.38 5.95 -10.98
N HIS A 96 -19.40 6.11 -11.86
CA HIS A 96 -19.61 6.63 -13.22
C HIS A 96 -18.85 5.82 -14.29
N PRO A 97 -19.15 4.52 -14.46
CA PRO A 97 -18.39 3.63 -15.33
C PRO A 97 -18.39 4.07 -16.80
N ALA A 98 -19.47 4.71 -17.27
CA ALA A 98 -19.57 5.23 -18.63
C ALA A 98 -18.62 6.40 -18.93
N CYS A 99 -18.00 6.99 -17.91
CA CYS A 99 -17.03 8.07 -18.05
C CYS A 99 -15.57 7.59 -18.06
N VAL A 100 -15.31 6.30 -17.81
CA VAL A 100 -13.94 5.74 -17.78
C VAL A 100 -13.24 5.99 -19.11
N GLY A 101 -12.05 6.63 -19.06
CA GLY A 101 -11.24 6.91 -20.24
C GLY A 101 -11.76 8.01 -21.17
N CYS A 102 -12.81 8.74 -20.77
CA CYS A 102 -13.35 9.84 -21.56
C CYS A 102 -12.49 11.11 -21.39
N ARG A 103 -12.15 11.78 -22.50
CA ARG A 103 -11.41 13.06 -22.51
C ARG A 103 -12.15 14.21 -21.82
N HIS A 104 -13.45 14.06 -21.61
CA HIS A 104 -14.29 15.06 -20.96
C HIS A 104 -14.49 14.80 -19.47
N TYR A 105 -13.90 13.73 -18.92
CA TYR A 105 -13.95 13.46 -17.50
C TYR A 105 -13.20 14.53 -16.69
N HIS A 106 -13.78 14.94 -15.56
CA HIS A 106 -13.27 15.99 -14.70
C HIS A 106 -12.98 15.51 -13.28
N GLY A 107 -13.92 14.83 -12.63
CA GLY A 107 -13.69 14.11 -11.37
C GLY A 107 -13.30 14.95 -10.14
N GLN A 108 -13.70 16.23 -10.05
CA GLN A 108 -13.34 17.10 -8.91
C GLN A 108 -14.56 17.59 -8.13
N VAL A 109 -14.37 17.90 -6.84
CA VAL A 109 -15.41 18.48 -5.98
C VAL A 109 -15.12 19.96 -5.72
N TYR A 110 -16.11 20.82 -6.00
CA TYR A 110 -16.05 22.26 -5.75
C TYR A 110 -17.05 22.66 -4.67
N SER A 111 -16.57 23.17 -3.54
CA SER A 111 -17.43 23.62 -2.42
C SER A 111 -18.48 22.58 -2.01
N GLY A 112 -18.10 21.29 -2.01
CA GLY A 112 -18.99 20.17 -1.68
C GLY A 112 -19.89 19.68 -2.83
N THR A 113 -19.81 20.28 -4.03
CA THR A 113 -20.55 19.83 -5.21
C THR A 113 -19.60 19.12 -6.20
N PRO A 114 -19.82 17.84 -6.53
CA PRO A 114 -18.99 17.13 -7.51
C PRO A 114 -19.28 17.60 -8.94
N LEU A 115 -18.22 17.75 -9.74
CA LEU A 115 -18.28 17.92 -11.18
C LEU A 115 -17.61 16.70 -11.83
N ILE A 116 -18.41 15.83 -12.42
CA ILE A 116 -17.97 14.54 -12.93
C ILE A 116 -17.41 14.65 -14.34
N CYS A 117 -18.11 15.33 -15.25
CA CYS A 117 -17.73 15.47 -16.66
C CYS A 117 -18.06 16.88 -17.17
N GLY A 118 -17.26 17.40 -18.11
CA GLY A 118 -17.47 18.70 -18.73
C GLY A 118 -18.70 18.77 -19.64
N MET A 119 -19.16 17.64 -20.17
CA MET A 119 -20.40 17.55 -20.98
C MET A 119 -21.61 17.15 -20.14
N HIS A 120 -21.39 16.31 -19.13
CA HIS A 120 -22.44 15.82 -18.23
C HIS A 120 -22.01 16.08 -16.77
N PRO A 121 -22.39 17.22 -16.17
CA PRO A 121 -21.87 17.63 -14.87
C PRO A 121 -22.03 16.60 -13.74
N TYR A 122 -23.07 15.77 -13.80
CA TYR A 122 -23.38 14.73 -12.81
C TYR A 122 -23.00 13.31 -13.28
N GLY A 123 -22.29 13.19 -14.40
CA GLY A 123 -22.00 11.92 -15.05
C GLY A 123 -23.14 11.44 -15.95
N TRP A 124 -22.86 10.42 -16.74
CA TRP A 124 -23.85 9.76 -17.60
C TRP A 124 -24.32 8.47 -16.92
N GLU A 125 -25.64 8.26 -16.86
CA GLU A 125 -26.23 7.17 -16.07
C GLU A 125 -26.34 5.83 -16.81
N SER A 126 -26.32 5.85 -18.15
CA SER A 126 -26.40 4.62 -18.96
C SER A 126 -25.02 4.02 -19.21
N GLU A 127 -24.96 2.81 -19.77
CA GLU A 127 -23.71 2.07 -19.97
C GLU A 127 -22.68 2.79 -20.87
N GLN A 128 -23.14 3.57 -21.85
CA GLN A 128 -22.27 4.25 -22.82
C GLN A 128 -22.67 5.73 -22.96
N CYS A 129 -21.68 6.60 -22.73
CA CYS A 129 -21.83 8.05 -22.86
C CYS A 129 -21.82 8.47 -24.35
N PRO A 130 -22.79 9.27 -24.83
CA PRO A 130 -22.86 9.70 -26.22
C PRO A 130 -21.71 10.62 -26.63
N ASP A 131 -21.16 11.36 -25.67
CA ASP A 131 -20.04 12.29 -25.85
C ASP A 131 -18.68 11.65 -25.54
N TRP A 132 -18.63 10.31 -25.38
CA TRP A 132 -17.39 9.62 -25.02
C TRP A 132 -16.34 9.73 -26.13
N GLN A 133 -15.14 10.16 -25.75
CA GLN A 133 -13.97 10.17 -26.64
C GLN A 133 -12.75 9.74 -25.85
N SER A 134 -11.97 8.80 -26.39
CA SER A 134 -10.80 8.24 -25.72
C SER A 134 -9.72 9.29 -25.45
N THR A 135 -9.13 9.26 -24.25
CA THR A 135 -7.86 9.94 -23.96
C THR A 135 -6.64 9.17 -24.49
N TRP A 136 -6.81 7.89 -24.80
CA TRP A 136 -5.77 7.04 -25.38
C TRP A 136 -5.79 7.24 -26.90
N GLN A 137 -4.67 7.71 -27.46
CA GLN A 137 -4.46 7.76 -28.91
C GLN A 137 -4.11 6.34 -29.39
N ASP A 138 -4.71 5.91 -30.50
CA ASP A 138 -4.25 4.75 -31.28
C ASP A 138 -2.88 5.03 -31.94
#